data_AF-A0A9E5DV00-F1
#
_entry.id   AF-A0A9E5DV00-F1
#
_cell.length_a   1.000
_cell.length_b   1.000
_cell.length_c   1.000
_cell.angle_alpha   90.00
_cell.angle_beta   90.00
_cell.angle_gamma   90.00
#
_symmetry.space_group_name_H-M   'P 1'
#
loop_
_entity.id
_entity.type
_entity.pdbx_description
1 polymer ?
#
loop_
_entity_poly.entity_id
_entity_poly.type
_entity_poly.pdbx_seq_one_letter_code
_entity_poly.pdbx_strand_id
1 'polypeptide(L)'
;MRTISSVIAVLSNVSLLACVGGGGGGGGGSPAIASGSTCTPSVQGETCGLHEGNNAHLKCDGTTWSSVQVCPAGTYCTSASGAYVCASTGGGSGDATTTTDGASKTDSGAVSGDGGGNVKDTSGGGGDATVEVGPPLDILQLPDSIVTKDTDKPCNGACTAAQKCNLLTNKCYAPCGGPCASGKTCDESDGPPGVCLGGSSTGGSWGTDGNGSGVQKITSVAIAASGAGCDLTGDGVPDNSFAALASILGGQLGTAVEDGSLVILFDPKAWKTNGTAFQINLYTGKSDPSSSGCSGTAAGCKYQVAASSYDTDSGCTPPNCPVQVAFSNAKVVSLKLTASAPKFPLTLGVGSSPLTITISKVAIEGQVSTATQWQTTKNGVLCGAVTETDLMAAIDATPDEAFASIGGKTQAKSLIGMLLKKDVAINSALPNAYSMALNFETKSAVITGIAP
;
A
#
# COMPACT_ATOMS: atom_id res chain seq x y z
N MET A 1 -16.94 47.64 -10.92
CA MET A 1 -16.64 47.55 -12.36
C MET A 1 -15.13 47.69 -12.57
N ARG A 2 -14.42 46.57 -12.63
CA ARG A 2 -13.08 46.45 -13.22
C ARG A 2 -13.06 45.14 -13.99
N THR A 3 -12.57 45.23 -15.21
CA THR A 3 -12.95 44.43 -16.36
C THR A 3 -12.11 43.16 -16.47
N ILE A 4 -12.78 42.06 -16.81
CA ILE A 4 -12.22 40.78 -17.21
C ILE A 4 -11.53 40.94 -18.56
N SER A 5 -10.22 40.69 -18.62
CA SER A 5 -9.45 40.55 -19.86
C SER A 5 -8.19 39.75 -19.57
N SER A 6 -8.29 38.41 -19.52
CA SER A 6 -7.15 37.47 -19.56
C SER A 6 -7.66 36.02 -19.71
N VAL A 7 -8.29 35.66 -20.84
CA VAL A 7 -8.53 34.23 -21.20
C VAL A 7 -8.28 33.93 -22.69
N ILE A 8 -7.75 34.86 -23.49
CA ILE A 8 -7.42 34.59 -24.90
C ILE A 8 -5.97 35.02 -25.17
N ALA A 9 -5.00 34.24 -24.69
CA ALA A 9 -3.58 34.37 -25.07
C ALA A 9 -2.74 33.15 -24.63
N VAL A 10 -3.12 31.92 -25.01
CA VAL A 10 -2.22 30.75 -24.93
C VAL A 10 -2.36 29.90 -26.20
N LEU A 11 -2.15 30.52 -27.37
CA LEU A 11 -1.95 29.83 -28.65
C LEU A 11 -1.07 30.69 -29.57
N SER A 12 0.13 31.05 -29.12
CA SER A 12 1.19 31.57 -30.01
C SER A 12 2.54 31.42 -29.32
N ASN A 13 3.27 30.34 -29.58
CA ASN A 13 4.75 30.28 -29.60
C ASN A 13 5.20 28.85 -29.92
N VAL A 14 5.12 28.50 -31.20
CA VAL A 14 5.92 27.43 -31.80
C VAL A 14 6.98 28.12 -32.67
N SER A 15 8.24 27.91 -32.34
CA SER A 15 9.41 28.16 -33.20
C SER A 15 10.44 27.11 -32.78
N LEU A 16 10.54 26.00 -33.51
CA LEU A 16 11.48 25.79 -34.62
C LEU A 16 12.90 26.32 -34.33
N LEU A 17 13.79 25.42 -33.90
CA LEU A 17 15.19 25.44 -34.33
C LEU A 17 15.65 24.00 -34.56
N ALA A 18 16.14 23.73 -35.76
CA ALA A 18 16.54 22.43 -36.26
C ALA A 18 18.07 22.26 -36.24
N CYS A 19 18.49 20.99 -36.03
CA CYS A 19 19.70 20.25 -36.48
C CYS A 19 21.11 20.88 -36.29
N VAL A 20 22.19 20.14 -35.98
CA VAL A 20 22.81 19.06 -36.79
C VAL A 20 23.82 18.24 -35.95
N GLY A 21 23.91 16.94 -36.25
CA GLY A 21 25.13 16.10 -36.15
C GLY A 21 24.99 14.91 -35.19
N GLY A 22 25.20 13.64 -35.52
CA GLY A 22 25.66 12.97 -36.73
C GLY A 22 26.23 11.58 -36.34
N GLY A 23 25.95 10.54 -37.14
CA GLY A 23 26.57 9.19 -37.09
C GLY A 23 26.15 8.32 -35.89
N GLY A 24 25.78 7.04 -35.99
CA GLY A 24 26.11 6.01 -36.97
C GLY A 24 26.80 4.86 -36.22
N GLY A 25 26.23 3.65 -36.26
CA GLY A 25 26.93 2.41 -35.92
C GLY A 25 26.38 1.64 -34.71
N GLY A 26 25.84 0.44 -34.96
CA GLY A 26 25.55 -0.56 -33.95
C GLY A 26 26.80 -1.25 -33.42
N GLY A 27 26.69 -1.81 -32.21
CA GLY A 27 27.72 -2.65 -31.59
C GLY A 27 27.49 -2.77 -30.09
N GLY A 28 27.27 -3.99 -29.61
CA GLY A 28 27.20 -4.28 -28.17
C GLY A 28 28.53 -3.92 -27.51
N GLY A 29 28.49 -3.04 -26.51
CA GLY A 29 29.66 -2.60 -25.75
C GLY A 29 29.52 -2.94 -24.28
N SER A 30 30.52 -3.63 -23.73
CA SER A 30 30.77 -3.70 -22.28
C SER A 30 30.94 -2.28 -21.70
N PRO A 31 30.54 -2.03 -20.44
CA PRO A 31 30.70 -0.69 -19.87
C PRO A 31 32.19 -0.38 -19.64
N ALA A 32 32.66 0.70 -20.28
CA ALA A 32 33.96 1.28 -20.00
C ALA A 32 33.87 2.13 -18.71
N ILE A 33 34.70 1.82 -17.72
CA ILE A 33 34.91 2.68 -16.54
C ILE A 33 35.85 3.82 -16.96
N ALA A 34 35.41 5.06 -16.79
CA ALA A 34 36.22 6.24 -17.08
C ALA A 34 37.53 6.23 -16.26
N SER A 35 38.68 6.43 -16.92
CA SER A 35 39.95 6.59 -16.22
C SER A 35 39.95 7.91 -15.45
N GLY A 36 40.00 7.86 -14.12
CA GLY A 36 40.13 9.06 -13.27
C GLY A 36 39.33 9.06 -11.97
N SER A 37 38.50 8.05 -11.69
CA SER A 37 37.69 8.00 -10.48
C SER A 37 38.50 7.57 -9.25
N THR A 38 38.83 8.48 -8.34
CA THR A 38 39.46 8.18 -7.04
C THR A 38 38.42 7.70 -6.02
N CYS A 39 38.62 6.55 -5.38
CA CYS A 39 37.83 6.11 -4.21
C CYS A 39 38.37 6.77 -2.93
N THR A 40 37.56 7.56 -2.20
CA THR A 40 37.91 8.10 -0.88
C THR A 40 37.50 7.14 0.24
N PRO A 41 38.42 6.69 1.12
CA PRO A 41 38.07 5.78 2.21
C PRO A 41 37.44 6.56 3.37
N SER A 42 36.14 6.41 3.56
CA SER A 42 35.43 6.84 4.76
C SER A 42 34.90 5.61 5.49
N VAL A 43 35.58 5.26 6.59
CA VAL A 43 35.20 4.31 7.64
C VAL A 43 35.18 2.82 7.21
N GLN A 44 35.97 2.00 7.90
CA GLN A 44 35.96 0.53 7.78
C GLN A 44 34.55 0.00 8.09
N GLY A 45 33.90 -0.63 7.11
CA GLY A 45 32.71 -1.45 7.38
C GLY A 45 31.57 -1.45 6.37
N GLU A 46 31.64 -0.82 5.20
CA GLU A 46 30.53 -0.85 4.23
C GLU A 46 30.81 -1.73 3.01
N THR A 47 29.97 -2.76 2.84
CA THR A 47 29.79 -3.53 1.61
C THR A 47 29.10 -2.67 0.54
N CYS A 48 29.79 -2.41 -0.57
CA CYS A 48 29.18 -1.85 -1.78
C CYS A 48 28.38 -2.93 -2.53
N GLY A 49 27.20 -2.54 -3.03
CA GLY A 49 26.09 -3.42 -3.40
C GLY A 49 26.26 -4.30 -4.64
N LEU A 50 25.39 -5.31 -4.68
CA LEU A 50 25.17 -6.24 -5.78
C LEU A 50 24.58 -5.49 -6.99
N HIS A 51 25.20 -5.65 -8.16
CA HIS A 51 24.56 -5.37 -9.44
C HIS A 51 23.93 -6.68 -9.94
N GLU A 52 22.60 -6.73 -10.02
CA GLU A 52 21.89 -7.92 -10.49
C GLU A 52 22.32 -8.28 -11.93
N GLY A 53 22.85 -9.50 -12.09
CA GLY A 53 23.16 -10.12 -13.38
C GLY A 53 24.61 -10.58 -13.57
N ASN A 54 25.58 -10.08 -12.81
CA ASN A 54 26.99 -10.50 -12.93
C ASN A 54 27.67 -10.57 -11.55
N ASN A 55 28.22 -11.74 -11.19
CA ASN A 55 29.02 -11.98 -9.98
C ASN A 55 30.42 -11.38 -10.11
N ALA A 56 30.54 -10.05 -10.23
CA ALA A 56 31.80 -9.34 -10.31
C ALA A 56 32.02 -8.50 -9.04
N HIS A 57 33.11 -8.76 -8.32
CA HIS A 57 33.52 -7.95 -7.16
C HIS A 57 34.75 -7.11 -7.50
N LEU A 58 34.71 -5.83 -7.14
CA LEU A 58 35.81 -4.88 -7.30
C LEU A 58 36.52 -4.65 -5.96
N LYS A 59 37.86 -4.69 -5.96
CA LYS A 59 38.69 -4.36 -4.80
C LYS A 59 39.31 -2.96 -4.96
N CYS A 60 39.07 -2.03 -4.03
CA CYS A 60 39.76 -0.74 -3.96
C CYS A 60 40.98 -0.89 -3.02
N ASP A 61 42.19 -0.56 -3.50
CA ASP A 61 43.46 -0.66 -2.75
C ASP A 61 43.91 0.68 -2.15
N GLY A 62 42.96 1.56 -1.90
CA GLY A 62 43.18 2.87 -1.28
C GLY A 62 43.40 4.00 -2.29
N THR A 63 43.78 3.72 -3.53
CA THR A 63 43.82 4.76 -4.60
C THR A 63 43.30 4.30 -5.95
N THR A 64 43.28 2.99 -6.21
CA THR A 64 42.83 2.42 -7.48
C THR A 64 41.96 1.19 -7.29
N TRP A 65 41.13 0.88 -8.29
CA TRP A 65 40.44 -0.41 -8.37
C TRP A 65 41.37 -1.42 -9.01
N SER A 66 41.85 -2.42 -8.26
CA SER A 66 42.99 -3.25 -8.71
C SER A 66 42.66 -4.67 -9.18
N SER A 67 41.43 -5.16 -9.03
CA SER A 67 41.05 -6.45 -9.62
C SER A 67 39.54 -6.69 -9.66
N VAL A 68 39.08 -7.32 -10.74
CA VAL A 68 37.75 -7.92 -10.86
C VAL A 68 37.90 -9.43 -10.67
N GLN A 69 37.24 -10.00 -9.66
CA GLN A 69 37.08 -11.45 -9.56
C GLN A 69 35.66 -11.83 -10.00
N VAL A 70 35.57 -12.69 -11.01
CA VAL A 70 34.30 -13.19 -11.55
C VAL A 70 34.13 -14.64 -11.11
N CYS A 71 33.06 -14.92 -10.37
CA CYS A 71 32.76 -16.29 -9.95
C CYS A 71 31.84 -17.00 -10.98
N PRO A 72 32.09 -18.29 -11.29
CA PRO A 72 31.21 -19.08 -12.15
C PRO A 72 29.78 -19.17 -11.61
N ALA A 73 28.80 -19.37 -12.50
CA ALA A 73 27.40 -19.57 -12.12
C ALA A 73 27.27 -20.75 -11.12
N GLY A 74 26.49 -20.54 -10.05
CA GLY A 74 26.32 -21.53 -8.97
C GLY A 74 27.36 -21.46 -7.84
N THR A 75 28.21 -20.43 -7.82
CA THR A 75 29.14 -20.15 -6.70
C THR A 75 28.91 -18.75 -6.13
N TYR A 76 29.31 -18.54 -4.88
CA TYR A 76 29.27 -17.23 -4.21
C TYR A 76 30.66 -16.85 -3.69
N CYS A 77 30.95 -15.55 -3.63
CA CYS A 77 32.22 -15.05 -3.13
C CYS A 77 32.21 -15.03 -1.59
N THR A 78 33.22 -15.62 -0.96
CA THR A 78 33.44 -15.49 0.50
C THR A 78 34.79 -14.85 0.76
N SER A 79 34.91 -14.10 1.87
CA SER A 79 36.20 -13.57 2.32
C SER A 79 36.72 -14.41 3.49
N ALA A 80 37.84 -15.10 3.29
CA ALA A 80 38.62 -15.69 4.37
C ALA A 80 39.98 -15.00 4.39
N SER A 81 40.34 -14.40 5.52
CA SER A 81 41.68 -13.83 5.75
C SER A 81 42.12 -12.76 4.73
N GLY A 82 41.18 -11.96 4.20
CA GLY A 82 41.47 -10.88 3.25
C GLY A 82 41.63 -11.31 1.78
N ALA A 83 41.40 -12.60 1.47
CA ALA A 83 41.31 -13.12 0.12
C ALA A 83 39.86 -13.50 -0.22
N TYR A 84 39.41 -13.14 -1.43
CA TYR A 84 38.10 -13.55 -1.95
C TYR A 84 38.24 -14.88 -2.70
N VAL A 85 37.39 -15.85 -2.38
CA VAL A 85 37.37 -17.17 -3.01
C VAL A 85 35.95 -17.52 -3.44
N CYS A 86 35.77 -18.17 -4.59
CA CYS A 86 34.46 -18.65 -5.03
C CYS A 86 34.16 -19.99 -4.34
N ALA A 87 33.08 -20.06 -3.58
CA ALA A 87 32.61 -21.27 -2.90
C ALA A 87 31.34 -21.82 -3.57
N SER A 88 31.28 -23.14 -3.76
CA SER A 88 30.08 -23.81 -4.27
C SER A 88 29.09 -24.14 -3.15
N THR A 89 27.80 -24.01 -3.40
CA THR A 89 26.75 -24.53 -2.50
C THR A 89 26.63 -26.05 -2.67
N GLY A 90 27.55 -26.79 -2.04
CA GLY A 90 27.48 -28.25 -1.91
C GLY A 90 26.98 -28.63 -0.53
N GLY A 91 25.67 -28.86 -0.40
CA GLY A 91 25.07 -29.47 0.78
C GLY A 91 25.30 -30.99 0.78
N GLY A 92 26.23 -31.44 1.61
CA GLY A 92 26.41 -32.85 1.98
C GLY A 92 26.60 -32.94 3.49
N SER A 93 25.50 -33.13 4.21
CA SER A 93 25.52 -33.56 5.61
C SER A 93 26.05 -34.98 5.66
N GLY A 94 27.30 -35.15 6.09
CA GLY A 94 27.95 -36.43 6.29
C GLY A 94 28.68 -36.40 7.62
N ASP A 95 28.02 -36.95 8.63
CA ASP A 95 28.49 -37.10 10.00
C ASP A 95 29.73 -38.01 10.05
N ALA A 96 30.80 -37.53 10.66
CA ALA A 96 32.06 -38.25 10.76
C ALA A 96 32.12 -39.02 12.08
N THR A 97 31.89 -40.33 12.04
CA THR A 97 32.36 -41.24 13.10
C THR A 97 33.07 -42.45 12.49
N THR A 98 34.36 -42.50 12.80
CA THR A 98 35.26 -43.64 12.61
C THR A 98 34.97 -44.73 13.65
N THR A 99 34.74 -45.98 13.21
CA THR A 99 35.12 -47.19 13.97
C THR A 99 35.33 -48.40 13.06
N THR A 100 36.32 -49.18 13.46
CA THR A 100 36.96 -50.40 12.95
C THR A 100 36.09 -51.68 12.93
N ASP A 101 36.48 -52.60 12.04
CA ASP A 101 36.43 -54.08 12.05
C ASP A 101 35.15 -54.85 12.43
N GLY A 102 34.82 -55.85 11.60
CA GLY A 102 33.94 -56.96 11.99
C GLY A 102 33.37 -57.78 10.83
N ALA A 103 33.99 -58.92 10.53
CA ALA A 103 33.48 -59.95 9.62
C ALA A 103 32.23 -60.67 10.17
N SER A 104 31.40 -61.29 9.29
CA SER A 104 30.89 -62.67 9.41
C SER A 104 29.51 -62.92 8.75
N LYS A 105 29.49 -63.87 7.79
CA LYS A 105 28.49 -64.97 7.52
C LYS A 105 27.10 -64.63 6.97
N THR A 106 26.75 -65.04 5.74
CA THR A 106 26.23 -66.35 5.24
C THR A 106 24.85 -66.77 5.78
N ASP A 107 23.84 -66.83 4.89
CA ASP A 107 23.04 -68.02 4.46
C ASP A 107 21.71 -67.53 3.83
N SER A 108 21.33 -67.87 2.59
CA SER A 108 20.92 -69.17 1.98
C SER A 108 19.40 -69.41 2.03
N GLY A 109 18.79 -69.68 0.86
CA GLY A 109 17.44 -70.25 0.67
C GLY A 109 16.62 -69.47 -0.38
N ALA A 110 16.64 -69.81 -1.68
CA ALA A 110 16.00 -70.95 -2.38
C ALA A 110 14.45 -70.89 -2.35
N VAL A 111 13.63 -71.18 -3.37
CA VAL A 111 13.66 -71.42 -4.84
C VAL A 111 12.19 -71.74 -5.22
N SER A 112 11.80 -71.49 -6.48
CA SER A 112 10.63 -72.02 -7.25
C SER A 112 9.24 -71.40 -6.97
N GLY A 113 8.36 -71.23 -7.95
CA GLY A 113 8.37 -71.75 -9.32
C GLY A 113 7.33 -71.12 -10.24
N ASP A 114 7.41 -71.55 -11.51
CA ASP A 114 6.68 -71.13 -12.69
C ASP A 114 5.16 -71.28 -12.63
N GLY A 115 4.48 -70.51 -13.49
CA GLY A 115 3.11 -70.77 -13.94
C GLY A 115 2.61 -69.71 -14.92
N GLY A 116 2.77 -69.97 -16.22
CA GLY A 116 2.34 -69.09 -17.30
C GLY A 116 0.83 -69.05 -17.57
N GLY A 117 0.41 -68.13 -18.43
CA GLY A 117 -0.95 -68.08 -18.97
C GLY A 117 -1.25 -66.81 -19.76
N ASN A 118 -1.27 -66.94 -21.09
CA ASN A 118 -1.76 -65.95 -22.07
C ASN A 118 -3.15 -65.39 -21.71
N VAL A 119 -3.36 -64.07 -21.86
CA VAL A 119 -4.59 -63.52 -22.48
C VAL A 119 -4.26 -62.27 -23.29
N LYS A 120 -4.83 -62.28 -24.49
CA LYS A 120 -4.77 -61.31 -25.57
C LYS A 120 -5.83 -60.22 -25.34
N ASP A 121 -5.38 -58.98 -25.44
CA ASP A 121 -6.02 -57.76 -25.96
C ASP A 121 -7.55 -57.74 -26.20
N THR A 122 -8.24 -56.75 -25.62
CA THR A 122 -9.25 -55.93 -26.32
C THR A 122 -9.52 -54.63 -25.55
N SER A 123 -9.07 -53.52 -26.13
CA SER A 123 -9.75 -52.23 -26.32
C SER A 123 -11.08 -51.92 -25.58
N GLY A 124 -11.19 -50.70 -25.04
CA GLY A 124 -12.48 -49.99 -25.02
C GLY A 124 -12.65 -48.92 -23.94
N GLY A 125 -12.71 -47.65 -24.37
CA GLY A 125 -13.60 -46.63 -23.79
C GLY A 125 -13.22 -45.99 -22.45
N GLY A 126 -12.34 -44.99 -22.49
CA GLY A 126 -12.23 -44.01 -21.40
C GLY A 126 -13.39 -43.00 -21.47
N GLY A 127 -14.51 -43.35 -20.83
CA GLY A 127 -15.57 -42.39 -20.51
C GLY A 127 -15.22 -41.66 -19.22
N ASP A 128 -15.03 -40.34 -19.32
CA ASP A 128 -14.78 -39.46 -18.18
C ASP A 128 -16.07 -39.34 -17.36
N ALA A 129 -16.07 -39.95 -16.17
CA ALA A 129 -17.17 -39.86 -15.23
C ALA A 129 -17.06 -38.53 -14.47
N THR A 130 -17.93 -37.58 -14.81
CA THR A 130 -18.18 -36.39 -14.01
C THR A 130 -18.73 -36.81 -12.64
N VAL A 131 -17.92 -36.63 -11.59
CA VAL A 131 -18.36 -36.72 -10.20
C VAL A 131 -19.12 -35.45 -9.86
N GLU A 132 -20.46 -35.53 -9.81
CA GLU A 132 -21.29 -34.51 -9.19
C GLU A 132 -20.98 -34.44 -7.69
N VAL A 133 -20.34 -33.36 -7.27
CA VAL A 133 -20.19 -33.01 -5.86
C VAL A 133 -21.51 -32.37 -5.44
N GLY A 134 -22.30 -33.11 -4.65
CA GLY A 134 -23.54 -32.60 -4.07
C GLY A 134 -23.31 -31.36 -3.19
N PRO A 135 -24.34 -30.51 -3.01
CA PRO A 135 -24.21 -29.26 -2.26
C PRO A 135 -23.84 -29.53 -0.79
N PRO A 136 -23.06 -28.64 -0.15
CA PRO A 136 -22.71 -28.79 1.26
C PRO A 136 -23.97 -28.76 2.14
N LEU A 137 -24.01 -29.70 3.08
CA LEU A 137 -25.03 -29.85 4.10
C LEU A 137 -25.22 -28.55 4.89
N ASP A 138 -26.50 -28.18 5.02
CA ASP A 138 -27.01 -27.14 5.92
C ASP A 138 -26.41 -27.28 7.32
N ILE A 139 -25.70 -26.24 7.76
CA ILE A 139 -25.35 -26.05 9.16
C ILE A 139 -26.63 -25.64 9.88
N LEU A 140 -27.13 -26.56 10.70
CA LEU A 140 -28.16 -26.32 11.71
C LEU A 140 -27.89 -25.01 12.48
N GLN A 141 -28.78 -24.04 12.25
CA GLN A 141 -28.98 -22.89 13.14
C GLN A 141 -29.34 -23.43 14.54
N LEU A 142 -28.44 -23.19 15.51
CA LEU A 142 -28.79 -23.30 16.92
C LEU A 142 -29.55 -22.04 17.33
N PRO A 143 -30.65 -22.15 18.09
CA PRO A 143 -31.45 -21.00 18.49
C PRO A 143 -30.73 -20.12 19.52
N ASP A 144 -30.85 -18.81 19.31
CA ASP A 144 -30.56 -17.76 20.28
C ASP A 144 -31.46 -17.88 21.51
N SER A 145 -31.04 -18.60 22.55
CA SER A 145 -31.46 -18.35 23.94
C SER A 145 -30.82 -19.33 24.93
N ILE A 146 -29.64 -19.00 25.46
CA ILE A 146 -29.26 -19.38 26.84
C ILE A 146 -28.63 -18.14 27.49
N VAL A 147 -29.49 -17.16 27.82
CA VAL A 147 -29.20 -16.24 28.92
C VAL A 147 -29.67 -16.93 30.18
N THR A 148 -28.82 -17.75 30.80
CA THR A 148 -29.02 -18.08 32.20
C THR A 148 -28.69 -16.83 33.00
N LYS A 149 -29.74 -16.20 33.54
CA LYS A 149 -29.64 -15.31 34.70
C LYS A 149 -28.84 -16.04 35.78
N ASP A 150 -27.58 -15.66 35.96
CA ASP A 150 -26.82 -15.94 37.16
C ASP A 150 -26.45 -14.58 37.77
N THR A 151 -27.46 -13.89 38.30
CA THR A 151 -27.33 -12.60 38.98
C THR A 151 -26.97 -12.72 40.47
N ASP A 152 -26.72 -13.94 40.98
CA ASP A 152 -26.62 -14.18 42.42
C ASP A 152 -25.26 -14.76 42.86
N LYS A 153 -24.15 -14.27 42.32
CA LYS A 153 -22.84 -14.39 43.01
C LYS A 153 -22.55 -13.11 43.80
N PRO A 154 -22.65 -13.11 45.14
CA PRO A 154 -22.30 -11.94 45.93
C PRO A 154 -20.80 -11.67 45.83
N CYS A 155 -20.44 -10.39 45.71
CA CYS A 155 -19.08 -9.92 46.00
C CYS A 155 -18.62 -10.55 47.33
N ASN A 156 -17.38 -11.04 47.42
CA ASN A 156 -16.89 -11.81 48.59
C ASN A 156 -16.66 -10.96 49.87
N GLY A 157 -17.40 -9.86 50.00
CA GLY A 157 -17.51 -8.94 51.11
C GLY A 157 -18.69 -8.00 50.86
N ALA A 158 -19.43 -7.64 51.92
CA ALA A 158 -20.58 -6.75 51.79
C ALA A 158 -20.13 -5.36 51.32
N CYS A 159 -20.39 -5.03 50.05
CA CYS A 159 -20.29 -3.65 49.61
C CYS A 159 -21.26 -2.80 50.43
N THR A 160 -20.82 -1.61 50.86
CA THR A 160 -21.73 -0.66 51.51
C THR A 160 -22.77 -0.17 50.50
N ALA A 161 -23.90 0.38 50.98
CA ALA A 161 -24.96 0.91 50.10
C ALA A 161 -24.48 2.01 49.13
N ALA A 162 -23.32 2.60 49.39
CA ALA A 162 -22.69 3.61 48.55
C ALA A 162 -21.65 3.04 47.55
N GLN A 163 -21.46 1.72 47.47
CA GLN A 163 -20.45 1.09 46.62
C GLN A 163 -21.08 0.18 45.55
N LYS A 164 -20.45 0.10 44.37
CA LYS A 164 -20.79 -0.85 43.31
C LYS A 164 -19.79 -2.02 43.33
N CYS A 165 -20.25 -3.22 42.96
CA CYS A 165 -19.40 -4.42 42.87
C CYS A 165 -18.92 -4.60 41.42
N ASN A 166 -17.61 -4.72 41.20
CA ASN A 166 -17.06 -5.11 39.90
C ASN A 166 -16.99 -6.64 39.86
N LEU A 167 -17.84 -7.26 39.05
CA LEU A 167 -17.95 -8.73 38.98
C LEU A 167 -16.71 -9.41 38.37
N LEU A 168 -15.91 -8.69 37.57
CA LEU A 168 -14.67 -9.21 36.97
C LEU A 168 -13.53 -9.27 38.00
N THR A 169 -13.48 -8.31 38.92
CA THR A 169 -12.38 -8.19 39.90
C THR A 169 -12.78 -8.59 41.32
N ASN A 170 -14.07 -8.83 41.56
CA ASN A 170 -14.65 -9.17 42.86
C ASN A 170 -14.31 -8.14 43.96
N LYS A 171 -14.37 -6.85 43.63
CA LYS A 171 -14.07 -5.73 44.54
C LYS A 171 -15.18 -4.68 44.54
N CYS A 172 -15.44 -4.10 45.71
CA CYS A 172 -16.35 -2.96 45.89
C CYS A 172 -15.61 -1.65 45.62
N TYR A 173 -16.23 -0.72 44.89
CA TYR A 173 -15.69 0.61 44.61
C TYR A 173 -16.74 1.70 44.86
N ALA A 174 -16.30 2.88 45.28
CA ALA A 174 -17.18 4.03 45.44
C ALA A 174 -17.42 4.70 44.07
N PRO A 175 -18.65 5.05 43.69
CA PRO A 175 -18.92 5.87 42.51
C PRO A 175 -18.29 7.26 42.71
N CYS A 176 -17.89 7.90 41.61
CA CYS A 176 -17.24 9.23 41.62
C CYS A 176 -17.98 10.20 42.56
N GLY A 177 -17.34 10.57 43.68
CA GLY A 177 -17.96 11.33 44.79
C GLY A 177 -18.17 12.82 44.53
N GLY A 178 -18.28 13.25 43.27
CA GLY A 178 -18.46 14.65 42.88
C GLY A 178 -18.13 14.90 41.39
N PRO A 179 -18.41 16.12 40.87
CA PRO A 179 -18.06 16.49 39.51
C PRO A 179 -16.54 16.47 39.33
N CYS A 180 -16.07 15.80 38.27
CA CYS A 180 -14.66 15.86 37.90
C CYS A 180 -14.26 17.29 37.53
N ALA A 181 -13.00 17.67 37.80
CA ALA A 181 -12.45 18.96 37.37
C ALA A 181 -12.60 19.14 35.85
N SER A 182 -12.77 20.39 35.39
CA SER A 182 -12.93 20.72 33.96
C SER A 182 -11.87 20.02 33.10
N GLY A 183 -12.31 19.34 32.03
CA GLY A 183 -11.44 18.56 31.14
C GLY A 183 -11.19 17.11 31.56
N LYS A 184 -11.97 16.57 32.51
CA LYS A 184 -11.91 15.16 32.94
C LYS A 184 -13.30 14.52 32.91
N THR A 185 -13.39 13.27 32.47
CA THR A 185 -14.61 12.47 32.51
C THR A 185 -14.45 11.33 33.52
N CYS A 186 -15.53 10.99 34.22
CA CYS A 186 -15.59 9.80 35.05
C CYS A 186 -15.87 8.62 34.11
N ASP A 187 -14.91 7.72 33.95
CA ASP A 187 -15.06 6.50 33.16
C ASP A 187 -15.48 5.36 34.10
N GLU A 188 -16.65 4.79 33.86
CA GLU A 188 -17.16 3.62 34.59
C GLU A 188 -16.96 2.30 33.81
N SER A 189 -16.39 2.34 32.60
CA SER A 189 -16.55 1.25 31.63
C SER A 189 -15.47 0.17 31.63
N ASP A 190 -14.16 0.43 31.79
CA ASP A 190 -13.15 -0.65 31.63
C ASP A 190 -11.84 -0.53 32.47
N GLY A 191 -11.87 0.17 33.61
CA GLY A 191 -10.73 0.26 34.56
C GLY A 191 -11.20 0.28 36.02
N PRO A 192 -10.31 0.44 37.03
CA PRO A 192 -10.75 0.66 38.41
C PRO A 192 -11.70 1.88 38.43
N PRO A 193 -13.01 1.69 38.68
CA PRO A 193 -13.99 2.76 38.47
C PRO A 193 -13.83 3.80 39.59
N GLY A 194 -13.94 5.08 39.22
CA GLY A 194 -13.85 6.19 40.19
C GLY A 194 -12.64 7.12 40.03
N VAL A 195 -11.83 6.96 38.98
CA VAL A 195 -10.72 7.88 38.70
C VAL A 195 -11.18 8.94 37.70
N CYS A 196 -11.11 10.22 38.08
CA CYS A 196 -11.19 11.30 37.10
C CYS A 196 -9.94 11.24 36.22
N LEU A 197 -10.05 10.56 35.09
CA LEU A 197 -8.99 10.46 34.09
C LEU A 197 -8.75 11.87 33.54
N GLY A 198 -7.49 12.29 33.54
CA GLY A 198 -7.11 13.47 32.76
C GLY A 198 -7.56 13.22 31.33
N GLY A 199 -8.32 14.15 30.74
CA GLY A 199 -8.56 14.19 29.30
C GLY A 199 -7.26 14.49 28.54
N SER A 200 -6.19 13.74 28.81
CA SER A 200 -5.35 13.32 27.72
C SER A 200 -6.30 12.56 26.83
N SER A 201 -6.62 13.13 25.68
CA SER A 201 -6.97 12.35 24.51
C SER A 201 -6.11 11.09 24.58
N THR A 202 -6.71 9.95 24.93
CA THR A 202 -6.10 8.66 24.72
C THR A 202 -6.02 8.56 23.21
N GLY A 203 -4.98 9.21 22.66
CA GLY A 203 -4.45 8.89 21.37
C GLY A 203 -4.09 7.43 21.49
N GLY A 204 -5.03 6.56 21.12
CA GLY A 204 -4.71 5.22 20.72
C GLY A 204 -3.50 5.38 19.83
N SER A 205 -2.38 4.77 20.23
CA SER A 205 -1.09 5.05 19.63
C SER A 205 -1.18 4.76 18.13
N TRP A 206 -1.39 5.81 17.34
CA TRP A 206 -1.33 5.76 15.90
C TRP A 206 0.15 5.56 15.55
N GLY A 207 0.54 4.33 15.23
CA GLY A 207 1.86 4.03 14.68
C GLY A 207 3.03 3.97 15.67
N THR A 208 2.82 3.65 16.96
CA THR A 208 3.96 3.32 17.86
C THR A 208 4.27 1.83 17.94
N ASP A 209 3.89 1.04 16.93
CA ASP A 209 4.16 -0.42 16.88
C ASP A 209 5.66 -0.78 16.81
N GLY A 210 6.56 0.19 17.03
CA GLY A 210 8.00 0.01 17.12
C GLY A 210 8.67 -0.33 15.79
N ASN A 211 7.89 -0.49 14.70
CA ASN A 211 8.35 -1.02 13.42
C ASN A 211 8.51 0.05 12.33
N GLY A 212 8.64 1.32 12.69
CA GLY A 212 8.94 2.38 11.72
C GLY A 212 7.83 2.61 10.68
N SER A 213 6.58 2.31 11.01
CA SER A 213 5.42 2.58 10.14
C SER A 213 5.05 4.07 10.19
N GLY A 214 5.88 4.93 9.61
CA GLY A 214 5.54 6.34 9.46
C GLY A 214 4.32 6.51 8.57
N VAL A 215 3.30 7.22 9.03
CA VAL A 215 2.20 7.68 8.17
C VAL A 215 2.78 8.61 7.11
N GLN A 216 2.30 8.53 5.88
CA GLN A 216 2.77 9.33 4.75
C GLN A 216 1.66 10.24 4.25
N LYS A 217 1.95 11.51 4.00
CA LYS A 217 1.01 12.46 3.39
C LYS A 217 1.41 12.73 1.95
N ILE A 218 0.45 12.78 1.03
CA ILE A 218 0.68 13.23 -0.35
C ILE A 218 1.08 14.70 -0.36
N THR A 219 2.30 15.02 -0.78
CA THR A 219 2.85 16.39 -0.82
C THR A 219 2.83 17.03 -2.19
N SER A 220 2.61 16.25 -3.24
CA SER A 220 2.34 16.74 -4.59
C SER A 220 1.42 15.76 -5.28
N VAL A 221 0.51 16.26 -6.11
CA VAL A 221 -0.34 15.40 -6.95
C VAL A 221 -0.65 16.11 -8.27
N ALA A 222 -0.62 15.36 -9.36
CA ALA A 222 -0.95 15.85 -10.69
C ALA A 222 -1.52 14.72 -11.53
N ILE A 223 -2.41 15.05 -12.48
CA ILE A 223 -2.82 14.08 -13.49
C ILE A 223 -1.58 13.71 -14.33
N ALA A 224 -1.33 12.42 -14.48
CA ALA A 224 -0.20 11.94 -15.27
C ALA A 224 -0.38 12.31 -16.76
N ALA A 225 0.72 12.30 -17.51
CA ALA A 225 0.66 12.54 -18.95
C ALA A 225 -0.06 11.38 -19.67
N SER A 226 -0.44 11.61 -20.93
CA SER A 226 -0.96 10.54 -21.80
C SER A 226 0.14 9.49 -22.03
N GLY A 227 -0.23 8.20 -21.95
CA GLY A 227 0.73 7.08 -22.05
C GLY A 227 1.59 6.87 -20.80
N ALA A 228 1.32 7.58 -19.70
CA ALA A 228 1.86 7.31 -18.38
C ALA A 228 0.74 6.84 -17.45
N GLY A 229 1.06 5.97 -16.49
CA GLY A 229 0.07 5.36 -15.61
C GLY A 229 0.31 3.88 -15.40
N CYS A 230 -0.76 3.15 -15.13
CA CYS A 230 -0.76 1.71 -15.03
C CYS A 230 -1.45 1.12 -16.27
N ASP A 231 -1.00 -0.05 -16.68
CA ASP A 231 -1.69 -0.85 -17.69
C ASP A 231 -2.88 -1.56 -17.03
N LEU A 232 -4.07 -0.95 -17.13
CA LEU A 232 -5.31 -1.44 -16.53
C LEU A 232 -6.03 -2.45 -17.44
N THR A 233 -5.68 -2.49 -18.73
CA THR A 233 -6.24 -3.41 -19.72
C THR A 233 -5.40 -4.67 -19.93
N GLY A 234 -4.13 -4.65 -19.55
CA GLY A 234 -3.18 -5.75 -19.70
C GLY A 234 -2.54 -5.84 -21.10
N ASP A 235 -2.56 -4.76 -21.88
CA ASP A 235 -2.05 -4.72 -23.25
C ASP A 235 -0.58 -4.27 -23.37
N GLY A 236 0.07 -3.99 -22.23
CA GLY A 236 1.43 -3.50 -22.13
C GLY A 236 1.57 -1.99 -22.30
N VAL A 237 0.46 -1.24 -22.47
CA VAL A 237 0.44 0.21 -22.64
C VAL A 237 -0.22 0.86 -21.42
N PRO A 238 0.41 1.87 -20.78
CA PRO A 238 -0.24 2.58 -19.68
C PRO A 238 -1.52 3.31 -20.11
N ASP A 239 -2.60 3.10 -19.36
CA ASP A 239 -3.91 3.72 -19.58
C ASP A 239 -4.07 5.01 -18.76
N ASN A 240 -4.37 6.13 -19.44
CA ASN A 240 -4.73 7.38 -18.76
C ASN A 240 -5.53 8.34 -19.65
N SER A 241 -6.81 8.02 -19.86
CA SER A 241 -7.76 8.86 -20.61
C SER A 241 -7.94 10.24 -19.97
N PHE A 242 -7.82 10.34 -18.64
CA PHE A 242 -7.89 11.60 -17.89
C PHE A 242 -6.77 12.58 -18.23
N ALA A 243 -5.70 12.16 -18.89
CA ALA A 243 -4.65 13.07 -19.37
C ALA A 243 -5.20 14.24 -20.21
N ALA A 244 -6.31 14.03 -20.93
CA ALA A 244 -6.97 15.10 -21.70
C ALA A 244 -7.49 16.26 -20.81
N LEU A 245 -7.70 16.02 -19.51
CA LEU A 245 -8.15 17.00 -18.54
C LEU A 245 -7.00 17.60 -17.72
N ALA A 246 -5.75 17.21 -17.97
CA ALA A 246 -4.60 17.64 -17.16
C ALA A 246 -4.42 19.16 -17.14
N SER A 247 -4.66 19.86 -18.26
CA SER A 247 -4.57 21.33 -18.31
C SER A 247 -5.69 22.05 -17.55
N ILE A 248 -6.81 21.36 -17.30
CA ILE A 248 -7.97 21.91 -16.61
C ILE A 248 -7.87 21.64 -15.11
N LEU A 249 -7.54 20.40 -14.74
CA LEU A 249 -7.58 19.92 -13.35
C LEU A 249 -6.20 19.90 -12.66
N GLY A 250 -5.11 19.84 -13.42
CA GLY A 250 -3.76 19.63 -12.87
C GLY A 250 -3.32 20.70 -11.89
N GLY A 251 -3.57 21.98 -12.20
CA GLY A 251 -3.24 23.10 -11.30
C GLY A 251 -4.07 23.12 -10.02
N GLN A 252 -5.34 22.70 -10.09
CA GLN A 252 -6.25 22.69 -8.94
C GLN A 252 -5.85 21.64 -7.92
N LEU A 253 -5.47 20.46 -8.40
CA LEU A 253 -4.99 19.35 -7.57
C LEU A 253 -3.71 19.70 -6.80
N GLY A 254 -2.72 20.29 -7.48
CA GLY A 254 -1.50 20.76 -6.81
C GLY A 254 -1.79 21.84 -5.76
N THR A 255 -2.60 22.84 -6.12
CA THR A 255 -3.01 23.91 -5.20
C THR A 255 -3.72 23.36 -3.97
N ALA A 256 -4.63 22.40 -4.14
CA ALA A 256 -5.38 21.78 -3.05
C ALA A 256 -4.48 21.00 -2.07
N VAL A 257 -3.40 20.40 -2.57
CA VAL A 257 -2.41 19.72 -1.71
C VAL A 257 -1.53 20.73 -0.96
N GLU A 258 -1.18 21.83 -1.62
CA GLU A 258 -0.35 22.91 -1.06
C GLU A 258 -1.09 23.72 0.02
N ASP A 259 -2.36 24.06 -0.22
CA ASP A 259 -3.21 24.80 0.72
C ASP A 259 -3.78 23.92 1.85
N GLY A 260 -3.66 22.59 1.72
CA GLY A 260 -4.10 21.62 2.71
C GLY A 260 -5.61 21.32 2.68
N SER A 261 -6.32 21.74 1.63
CA SER A 261 -7.72 21.35 1.39
C SER A 261 -7.86 19.90 0.91
N LEU A 262 -6.81 19.35 0.28
CA LEU A 262 -6.66 17.94 -0.02
C LEU A 262 -5.56 17.31 0.83
N VAL A 263 -5.97 16.56 1.85
CA VAL A 263 -5.08 15.74 2.68
C VAL A 263 -5.40 14.27 2.47
N ILE A 264 -4.47 13.54 1.86
CA ILE A 264 -4.50 12.09 1.71
C ILE A 264 -3.33 11.51 2.48
N LEU A 265 -3.61 10.55 3.36
CA LEU A 265 -2.63 9.89 4.24
C LEU A 265 -2.60 8.39 3.95
N PHE A 266 -1.39 7.83 3.85
CA PHE A 266 -1.14 6.39 3.80
C PHE A 266 -0.55 5.92 5.13
N ASP A 267 -1.19 4.93 5.74
CA ASP A 267 -0.77 4.33 7.02
C ASP A 267 -0.46 2.84 6.79
N PRO A 268 0.83 2.47 6.64
CA PRO A 268 1.22 1.09 6.43
C PRO A 268 1.09 0.28 7.72
N LYS A 269 0.30 -0.80 7.68
CA LYS A 269 0.17 -1.76 8.79
C LYS A 269 1.20 -2.87 8.65
N ALA A 270 2.11 -2.95 9.61
CA ALA A 270 3.24 -3.90 9.60
C ALA A 270 4.09 -3.77 8.32
N TRP A 271 4.73 -2.60 8.15
CA TRP A 271 5.62 -2.30 7.03
C TRP A 271 6.64 -3.42 6.77
N LYS A 272 6.70 -3.90 5.53
CA LYS A 272 7.59 -5.00 5.10
C LYS A 272 8.22 -4.69 3.76
N THR A 273 9.52 -4.96 3.63
CA THR A 273 10.32 -4.67 2.42
C THR A 273 11.01 -5.89 1.82
N ASN A 274 10.66 -7.08 2.31
CA ASN A 274 11.12 -8.37 1.80
C ASN A 274 10.14 -9.01 0.80
N GLY A 275 9.28 -8.21 0.16
CA GLY A 275 8.22 -8.69 -0.73
C GLY A 275 7.02 -9.36 -0.07
N THR A 276 7.01 -9.53 1.26
CA THR A 276 5.85 -10.03 1.99
C THR A 276 4.72 -9.00 1.96
N ALA A 277 3.51 -9.47 1.69
CA ALA A 277 2.34 -8.61 1.67
C ALA A 277 2.06 -7.97 3.05
N PHE A 278 1.60 -6.73 3.01
CA PHE A 278 1.11 -5.97 4.15
C PHE A 278 -0.06 -5.08 3.72
N GLN A 279 -0.73 -4.45 4.69
CA GLN A 279 -1.87 -3.58 4.42
C GLN A 279 -1.46 -2.12 4.45
N ILE A 280 -2.02 -1.29 3.57
CA ILE A 280 -1.93 0.17 3.68
C ILE A 280 -3.35 0.70 3.87
N ASN A 281 -3.59 1.40 4.97
CA ASN A 281 -4.83 2.15 5.14
C ASN A 281 -4.69 3.50 4.44
N LEU A 282 -5.74 3.93 3.76
CA LEU A 282 -5.82 5.27 3.20
C LEU A 282 -6.85 6.08 3.98
N TYR A 283 -6.43 7.28 4.38
CA TYR A 283 -7.27 8.23 5.09
C TYR A 283 -7.33 9.54 4.31
N THR A 284 -8.46 10.22 4.42
CA THR A 284 -8.55 11.66 4.16
C THR A 284 -8.53 12.41 5.48
N GLY A 285 -8.28 13.71 5.45
CA GLY A 285 -8.19 14.48 6.69
C GLY A 285 -8.07 15.97 6.50
N LYS A 286 -7.58 16.62 7.54
CA LYS A 286 -7.23 18.04 7.56
C LYS A 286 -5.99 18.26 8.42
N SER A 287 -5.30 19.38 8.21
CA SER A 287 -4.19 19.79 9.07
C SER A 287 -4.66 19.92 10.53
N ASP A 288 -3.86 19.41 11.45
CA ASP A 288 -4.13 19.59 12.89
C ASP A 288 -3.86 21.06 13.28
N PRO A 289 -4.72 21.72 14.07
CA PRO A 289 -4.50 23.11 14.50
C PRO A 289 -3.16 23.34 15.23
N SER A 290 -2.61 22.32 15.89
CA SER A 290 -1.29 22.36 16.53
C SER A 290 -0.12 22.31 15.55
N SER A 291 -0.39 22.10 14.26
CA SER A 291 0.59 22.11 13.17
C SER A 291 0.73 23.49 12.52
N SER A 292 0.42 24.58 13.25
CA SER A 292 0.48 25.94 12.71
C SER A 292 1.87 26.25 12.15
N GLY A 293 1.93 26.73 10.91
CA GLY A 293 3.18 27.03 10.19
C GLY A 293 3.79 25.85 9.43
N CYS A 294 3.22 24.65 9.49
CA CYS A 294 3.63 23.55 8.61
C CYS A 294 3.04 23.78 7.22
N SER A 295 3.89 24.01 6.20
CA SER A 295 3.42 24.00 4.81
C SER A 295 2.89 22.61 4.48
N GLY A 296 1.80 22.49 3.72
CA GLY A 296 1.24 21.18 3.33
C GLY A 296 2.26 20.24 2.66
N THR A 297 3.38 20.75 2.18
CA THR A 297 4.46 20.01 1.52
C THR A 297 5.65 19.65 2.44
N ALA A 298 5.63 20.04 3.72
CA ALA A 298 6.70 19.74 4.67
C ALA A 298 6.55 18.33 5.28
N ALA A 299 7.66 17.72 5.69
CA ALA A 299 7.64 16.46 6.42
C ALA A 299 7.33 16.68 7.90
N GLY A 300 6.73 15.70 8.55
CA GLY A 300 6.44 15.70 9.99
C GLY A 300 5.24 16.56 10.41
N CYS A 301 4.47 17.10 9.46
CA CYS A 301 3.24 17.83 9.78
C CYS A 301 2.22 16.90 10.49
N LYS A 302 1.39 17.51 11.34
CA LYS A 302 0.35 16.82 12.10
C LYS A 302 -1.01 16.96 11.40
N TYR A 303 -1.77 15.88 11.37
CA TYR A 303 -3.06 15.81 10.69
C TYR A 303 -4.10 15.07 11.54
N GLN A 304 -5.35 15.47 11.36
CA GLN A 304 -6.51 14.76 11.88
C GLN A 304 -7.17 13.99 10.74
N VAL A 305 -7.46 12.70 10.96
CA VAL A 305 -8.17 11.85 9.99
C VAL A 305 -9.65 12.22 10.01
N ALA A 306 -10.27 12.39 8.85
CA ALA A 306 -11.72 12.60 8.79
C ALA A 306 -12.47 11.34 9.24
N ALA A 307 -13.51 11.50 10.05
CA ALA A 307 -14.37 10.39 10.47
C ALA A 307 -14.94 9.59 9.28
N SER A 308 -15.17 10.25 8.14
CA SER A 308 -15.60 9.63 6.87
C SER A 308 -14.56 8.69 6.24
N SER A 309 -13.34 8.62 6.76
CA SER A 309 -12.36 7.60 6.34
C SER A 309 -12.65 6.23 6.95
N TYR A 310 -13.66 6.11 7.81
CA TYR A 310 -14.09 4.89 8.46
C TYR A 310 -15.50 4.48 8.03
N ASP A 311 -15.78 3.18 8.07
CA ASP A 311 -17.11 2.61 7.84
C ASP A 311 -17.96 2.69 9.10
N THR A 312 -18.58 3.85 9.29
CA THR A 312 -19.47 4.13 10.41
C THR A 312 -20.87 3.53 10.23
N ASP A 313 -21.23 3.04 9.05
CA ASP A 313 -22.58 2.50 8.77
C ASP A 313 -22.85 1.22 9.56
N SER A 314 -21.79 0.54 10.00
CA SER A 314 -21.84 -0.60 10.90
C SER A 314 -22.18 -0.27 12.36
N GLY A 315 -22.41 1.01 12.70
CA GLY A 315 -22.70 1.46 14.07
C GLY A 315 -21.48 1.48 15.00
N CYS A 316 -20.28 1.27 14.46
CA CYS A 316 -19.03 1.43 15.20
C CYS A 316 -18.69 2.92 15.39
N THR A 317 -17.80 3.21 16.36
CA THR A 317 -17.24 4.55 16.56
C THR A 317 -15.76 4.55 16.17
N PRO A 318 -15.30 5.46 15.27
CA PRO A 318 -13.89 5.63 14.97
C PRO A 318 -13.07 5.85 16.26
N PRO A 319 -11.88 5.24 16.43
CA PRO A 319 -11.11 4.52 15.41
C PRO A 319 -11.38 3.01 15.31
N ASN A 320 -12.36 2.49 16.04
CA ASN A 320 -12.62 1.04 16.12
C ASN A 320 -13.41 0.51 14.90
N CYS A 321 -13.69 1.37 13.94
CA CYS A 321 -14.35 1.04 12.69
C CYS A 321 -13.38 0.47 11.65
N PRO A 322 -13.85 -0.38 10.73
CA PRO A 322 -13.12 -0.67 9.51
C PRO A 322 -12.79 0.62 8.75
N VAL A 323 -11.62 0.69 8.13
CA VAL A 323 -11.29 1.81 7.24
C VAL A 323 -12.05 1.66 5.92
N GLN A 324 -12.51 2.77 5.34
CA GLN A 324 -13.21 2.76 4.05
C GLN A 324 -12.33 2.25 2.91
N VAL A 325 -11.04 2.54 2.97
CA VAL A 325 -10.07 2.19 1.93
C VAL A 325 -8.85 1.54 2.55
N ALA A 326 -8.66 0.27 2.23
CA ALA A 326 -7.48 -0.51 2.57
C ALA A 326 -6.91 -1.17 1.31
N PHE A 327 -5.60 -1.06 1.12
CA PHE A 327 -4.85 -1.80 0.14
C PHE A 327 -4.33 -3.08 0.80
N SER A 328 -4.89 -4.23 0.46
CA SER A 328 -4.68 -5.50 1.20
C SER A 328 -3.48 -6.32 0.75
N ASN A 329 -2.82 -5.96 -0.34
CA ASN A 329 -1.67 -6.68 -0.93
C ASN A 329 -0.52 -5.73 -1.26
N ALA A 330 -0.24 -4.79 -0.35
CA ALA A 330 0.90 -3.90 -0.52
C ALA A 330 2.21 -4.70 -0.38
N LYS A 331 3.16 -4.45 -1.27
CA LYS A 331 4.48 -5.10 -1.29
C LYS A 331 5.54 -4.08 -1.61
N VAL A 332 6.72 -4.27 -1.02
CA VAL A 332 7.92 -3.56 -1.42
C VAL A 332 9.00 -4.57 -1.78
N VAL A 333 9.49 -4.48 -3.02
CA VAL A 333 10.60 -5.29 -3.55
C VAL A 333 11.58 -4.34 -4.21
N SER A 334 12.85 -4.40 -3.83
CA SER A 334 13.89 -3.49 -4.36
C SER A 334 13.47 -2.02 -4.29
N LEU A 335 12.85 -1.63 -3.16
CA LEU A 335 12.30 -0.29 -2.89
C LEU A 335 11.15 0.17 -3.82
N LYS A 336 10.65 -0.70 -4.71
CA LYS A 336 9.42 -0.46 -5.46
C LYS A 336 8.22 -0.88 -4.63
N LEU A 337 7.36 0.08 -4.28
CA LEU A 337 6.06 -0.15 -3.68
C LEU A 337 5.04 -0.48 -4.77
N THR A 338 4.24 -1.52 -4.55
CA THR A 338 3.03 -1.83 -5.31
C THR A 338 1.90 -2.15 -4.35
N ALA A 339 0.70 -1.64 -4.59
CA ALA A 339 -0.47 -1.96 -3.77
C ALA A 339 -1.75 -1.86 -4.62
N SER A 340 -2.82 -2.56 -4.23
CA SER A 340 -4.12 -2.48 -4.91
C SER A 340 -5.29 -2.43 -3.94
N ALA A 341 -6.34 -1.70 -4.30
CA ALA A 341 -7.60 -1.62 -3.58
C ALA A 341 -8.78 -1.71 -4.56
N PRO A 342 -9.93 -2.26 -4.16
CA PRO A 342 -11.08 -2.40 -5.06
C PRO A 342 -11.66 -1.04 -5.48
N LYS A 343 -11.76 -0.10 -4.53
CA LYS A 343 -12.36 1.22 -4.72
C LYS A 343 -11.65 2.29 -3.89
N PHE A 344 -11.69 3.53 -4.37
CA PHE A 344 -11.19 4.72 -3.69
C PHE A 344 -12.08 5.93 -4.04
N PRO A 345 -12.81 6.52 -3.08
CA PRO A 345 -13.49 7.78 -3.29
C PRO A 345 -12.48 8.93 -3.29
N LEU A 346 -12.43 9.70 -4.37
CA LEU A 346 -11.61 10.89 -4.51
C LEU A 346 -12.51 12.12 -4.62
N THR A 347 -12.30 13.10 -3.74
CA THR A 347 -13.00 14.39 -3.80
C THR A 347 -12.10 15.42 -4.48
N LEU A 348 -12.60 16.02 -5.56
CA LEU A 348 -11.96 17.09 -6.31
C LEU A 348 -12.70 18.41 -6.03
N GLY A 349 -11.96 19.51 -5.88
CA GLY A 349 -12.57 20.84 -5.83
C GLY A 349 -12.92 21.32 -7.24
N VAL A 350 -14.21 21.55 -7.51
CA VAL A 350 -14.68 22.13 -8.78
C VAL A 350 -15.40 23.43 -8.46
N GLY A 351 -14.77 24.55 -8.81
CA GLY A 351 -15.22 25.86 -8.32
C GLY A 351 -15.14 25.91 -6.79
N SER A 352 -16.26 26.17 -6.13
CA SER A 352 -16.39 26.16 -4.66
C SER A 352 -17.03 24.89 -4.10
N SER A 353 -17.31 23.89 -4.93
CA SER A 353 -18.03 22.69 -4.53
C SER A 353 -17.19 21.42 -4.68
N PRO A 354 -17.36 20.43 -3.80
CA PRO A 354 -16.73 19.14 -3.96
C PRO A 354 -17.41 18.32 -5.06
N LEU A 355 -16.60 17.67 -5.89
CA LEU A 355 -16.99 16.61 -6.81
C LEU A 355 -16.35 15.32 -6.31
N THR A 356 -17.14 14.40 -5.76
CA THR A 356 -16.65 13.10 -5.30
C THR A 356 -16.84 12.05 -6.38
N ILE A 357 -15.76 11.47 -6.87
CA ILE A 357 -15.76 10.38 -7.84
C ILE A 357 -15.28 9.08 -7.18
N THR A 358 -15.83 7.94 -7.59
CA THR A 358 -15.34 6.64 -7.14
C THR A 358 -14.42 6.04 -8.19
N ILE A 359 -13.15 5.85 -7.83
CA ILE A 359 -12.15 5.18 -8.66
C ILE A 359 -12.21 3.69 -8.32
N SER A 360 -12.33 2.83 -9.33
CA SER A 360 -12.33 1.38 -9.21
C SER A 360 -11.02 0.77 -9.71
N LYS A 361 -10.72 -0.47 -9.31
CA LYS A 361 -9.47 -1.18 -9.67
C LYS A 361 -8.22 -0.34 -9.35
N VAL A 362 -8.19 0.20 -8.14
CA VAL A 362 -7.18 1.17 -7.72
C VAL A 362 -5.84 0.45 -7.56
N ALA A 363 -4.80 0.99 -8.14
CA ALA A 363 -3.43 0.53 -7.96
C ALA A 363 -2.53 1.70 -7.54
N ILE A 364 -1.54 1.41 -6.72
CA ILE A 364 -0.48 2.34 -6.35
C ILE A 364 0.84 1.70 -6.75
N GLU A 365 1.65 2.45 -7.46
CA GLU A 365 3.07 2.16 -7.65
C GLU A 365 3.91 3.35 -7.15
N GLY A 366 5.16 3.10 -6.75
CA GLY A 366 6.08 4.18 -6.44
C GLY A 366 7.42 3.71 -5.90
N GLN A 367 8.38 4.61 -5.83
CA GLN A 367 9.71 4.33 -5.30
C GLN A 367 9.80 4.86 -3.86
N VAL A 368 9.96 3.96 -2.88
CA VAL A 368 10.17 4.38 -1.49
C VAL A 368 11.65 4.66 -1.21
N SER A 369 11.93 5.61 -0.32
CA SER A 369 13.31 6.05 -0.06
C SER A 369 14.16 5.07 0.74
N THR A 370 13.56 4.25 1.60
CA THR A 370 14.30 3.41 2.56
C THR A 370 13.61 2.07 2.81
N ALA A 371 14.40 1.02 3.06
CA ALA A 371 13.89 -0.32 3.33
C ALA A 371 13.40 -0.52 4.77
N THR A 372 13.86 0.31 5.72
CA THR A 372 13.59 0.14 7.15
C THR A 372 12.28 0.78 7.60
N GLN A 373 11.87 1.86 6.94
CA GLN A 373 10.64 2.58 7.22
C GLN A 373 10.16 3.29 5.95
N TRP A 374 8.86 3.54 5.86
CA TRP A 374 8.35 4.44 4.82
C TRP A 374 8.61 5.88 5.26
N GLN A 375 9.47 6.62 4.54
CA GLN A 375 9.71 8.05 4.80
C GLN A 375 9.20 8.96 3.70
N THR A 376 9.38 8.53 2.45
CA THR A 376 8.90 9.23 1.26
C THR A 376 8.60 8.22 0.16
N THR A 377 7.73 8.60 -0.75
CA THR A 377 7.56 7.99 -2.07
C THR A 377 7.88 9.04 -3.11
N LYS A 378 8.74 8.69 -4.07
CA LYS A 378 8.98 9.46 -5.29
C LYS A 378 8.43 8.72 -6.49
N ASN A 379 8.09 9.46 -7.54
CA ASN A 379 7.52 8.90 -8.77
C ASN A 379 6.33 7.99 -8.47
N GLY A 380 5.52 8.35 -7.48
CA GLY A 380 4.32 7.60 -7.12
C GLY A 380 3.29 7.77 -8.22
N VAL A 381 2.54 6.72 -8.50
CA VAL A 381 1.40 6.75 -9.41
C VAL A 381 0.23 6.04 -8.74
N LEU A 382 -0.90 6.73 -8.61
CA LEU A 382 -2.18 6.15 -8.22
C LEU A 382 -3.03 6.02 -9.49
N CYS A 383 -3.34 4.79 -9.86
CA CYS A 383 -4.12 4.47 -11.04
C CYS A 383 -5.48 3.90 -10.66
N GLY A 384 -6.43 3.99 -11.58
CA GLY A 384 -7.66 3.24 -11.56
C GLY A 384 -8.58 3.69 -12.67
N ALA A 385 -9.85 3.32 -12.60
CA ALA A 385 -10.82 3.69 -13.62
C ALA A 385 -12.14 4.14 -13.00
N VAL A 386 -12.73 5.18 -13.60
CA VAL A 386 -14.00 5.77 -13.18
C VAL A 386 -15.05 5.39 -14.21
N THR A 387 -16.14 4.74 -13.80
CA THR A 387 -17.20 4.40 -14.76
C THR A 387 -17.89 5.67 -15.26
N GLU A 388 -18.37 5.65 -16.51
CA GLU A 388 -19.12 6.78 -17.05
C GLU A 388 -20.36 7.09 -16.19
N THR A 389 -21.07 6.05 -15.75
CA THR A 389 -22.23 6.19 -14.86
C THR A 389 -21.88 6.91 -13.56
N ASP A 390 -20.81 6.49 -12.87
CA ASP A 390 -20.40 7.10 -11.60
C ASP A 390 -19.94 8.55 -11.78
N LEU A 391 -19.21 8.84 -12.88
CA LEU A 391 -18.77 10.19 -13.18
C LEU A 391 -19.94 11.13 -13.47
N MET A 392 -20.92 10.68 -14.26
CA MET A 392 -22.11 11.48 -14.59
C MET A 392 -22.98 11.69 -13.35
N ALA A 393 -23.13 10.68 -12.50
CA ALA A 393 -23.85 10.79 -11.23
C ALA A 393 -23.17 11.77 -10.26
N ALA A 394 -21.83 11.75 -10.20
CA ALA A 394 -21.07 12.71 -9.41
C ALA A 394 -21.30 14.16 -9.88
N ILE A 395 -21.28 14.40 -11.21
CA ILE A 395 -21.55 15.72 -11.78
C ILE A 395 -22.98 16.18 -11.45
N ASP A 396 -23.96 15.28 -11.53
CA ASP A 396 -25.36 15.61 -11.22
C ASP A 396 -25.56 15.96 -9.74
N ALA A 397 -24.84 15.28 -8.84
CA ALA A 397 -24.89 15.51 -7.41
C ALA A 397 -24.20 16.82 -6.97
N THR A 398 -23.18 17.27 -7.70
CA THR A 398 -22.51 18.55 -7.42
C THR A 398 -23.45 19.72 -7.76
N PRO A 399 -23.51 20.82 -6.97
CA PRO A 399 -24.34 21.99 -7.31
C PRO A 399 -24.00 22.63 -8.67
N ASP A 400 -24.99 23.25 -9.33
CA ASP A 400 -24.82 23.83 -10.68
C ASP A 400 -23.79 24.97 -10.71
N GLU A 401 -23.68 25.73 -9.62
CA GLU A 401 -22.77 26.85 -9.46
C GLU A 401 -21.30 26.42 -9.59
N ALA A 402 -20.97 25.17 -9.26
CA ALA A 402 -19.65 24.59 -9.40
C ALA A 402 -19.15 24.63 -10.86
N PHE A 403 -20.08 24.49 -11.81
CA PHE A 403 -19.80 24.40 -13.24
C PHE A 403 -20.12 25.70 -14.00
N ALA A 404 -20.51 26.78 -13.30
CA ALA A 404 -20.91 28.03 -13.93
C ALA A 404 -19.83 28.61 -14.86
N SER A 405 -18.55 28.45 -14.49
CA SER A 405 -17.39 28.93 -15.27
C SER A 405 -17.23 28.24 -16.62
N ILE A 406 -17.77 27.02 -16.76
CA ILE A 406 -17.71 26.24 -18.00
C ILE A 406 -19.07 26.12 -18.68
N GLY A 407 -20.06 26.93 -18.30
CA GLY A 407 -21.40 26.92 -18.93
C GLY A 407 -22.39 25.90 -18.33
N GLY A 408 -22.13 25.42 -17.11
CA GLY A 408 -23.02 24.54 -16.35
C GLY A 408 -22.80 23.04 -16.59
N LYS A 409 -23.59 22.20 -15.91
CA LYS A 409 -23.47 20.73 -15.94
C LYS A 409 -23.56 20.13 -17.33
N THR A 410 -24.48 20.62 -18.16
CA THR A 410 -24.67 20.12 -19.53
C THR A 410 -23.39 20.27 -20.35
N GLN A 411 -22.73 21.43 -20.26
CA GLN A 411 -21.46 21.67 -20.93
C GLN A 411 -20.34 20.83 -20.31
N ALA A 412 -20.32 20.66 -18.98
CA ALA A 412 -19.36 19.79 -18.29
C ALA A 412 -19.44 18.33 -18.80
N LYS A 413 -20.65 17.76 -18.87
CA LYS A 413 -20.89 16.42 -19.39
C LYS A 413 -20.51 16.30 -20.87
N SER A 414 -20.83 17.31 -21.67
CA SER A 414 -20.46 17.35 -23.09
C SER A 414 -18.94 17.37 -23.29
N LEU A 415 -18.22 18.19 -22.51
CA LEU A 415 -16.75 18.23 -22.54
C LEU A 415 -16.15 16.89 -22.15
N ILE A 416 -16.68 16.23 -21.11
CA ILE A 416 -16.22 14.90 -20.71
C ILE A 416 -16.43 13.89 -21.82
N GLY A 417 -17.62 13.84 -22.43
CA GLY A 417 -17.90 12.93 -23.55
C GLY A 417 -17.05 13.19 -24.80
N MET A 418 -16.56 14.42 -24.97
CA MET A 418 -15.68 14.79 -26.08
C MET A 418 -14.19 14.52 -25.80
N LEU A 419 -13.75 14.76 -24.56
CA LEU A 419 -12.33 14.71 -24.18
C LEU A 419 -11.90 13.35 -23.65
N LEU A 420 -12.78 12.64 -22.94
CA LEU A 420 -12.47 11.34 -22.35
C LEU A 420 -12.93 10.21 -23.27
N LYS A 421 -12.04 9.26 -23.51
CA LYS A 421 -12.34 8.02 -24.22
C LYS A 421 -12.44 6.89 -23.21
N LYS A 422 -13.55 6.13 -23.26
CA LYS A 422 -13.68 4.89 -22.49
C LYS A 422 -12.68 3.87 -23.02
N ASP A 423 -11.83 3.38 -22.15
CA ASP A 423 -10.70 2.50 -22.48
C ASP A 423 -10.62 1.28 -21.56
N VAL A 424 -11.18 1.36 -20.35
CA VAL A 424 -11.18 0.24 -19.39
C VAL A 424 -12.56 -0.41 -19.29
N ALA A 425 -12.57 -1.74 -19.26
CA ALA A 425 -13.75 -2.52 -18.98
C ALA A 425 -13.84 -2.87 -17.49
N ILE A 426 -14.93 -2.44 -16.84
CA ILE A 426 -15.29 -2.78 -15.46
C ILE A 426 -16.59 -3.57 -15.49
N ASN A 427 -16.53 -4.84 -15.07
CA ASN A 427 -17.69 -5.75 -15.01
C ASN A 427 -18.47 -5.83 -16.34
N SER A 428 -17.77 -5.67 -17.47
CA SER A 428 -18.30 -5.62 -18.83
C SER A 428 -17.27 -6.20 -19.80
N ALA A 429 -17.71 -6.68 -20.96
CA ALA A 429 -16.82 -7.07 -22.06
C ALA A 429 -16.35 -5.87 -22.89
N LEU A 430 -17.10 -4.76 -22.86
CA LEU A 430 -16.78 -3.52 -23.59
C LEU A 430 -16.27 -2.45 -22.62
N PRO A 431 -15.34 -1.58 -23.07
CA PRO A 431 -14.92 -0.42 -22.31
C PRO A 431 -16.10 0.46 -21.89
N ASN A 432 -16.27 0.61 -20.57
CA ASN A 432 -17.34 1.39 -19.95
C ASN A 432 -16.83 2.40 -18.89
N ALA A 433 -15.50 2.48 -18.73
CA ALA A 433 -14.85 3.33 -17.76
C ALA A 433 -13.68 4.09 -18.40
N TYR A 434 -13.33 5.19 -17.77
CA TYR A 434 -12.23 6.07 -18.12
C TYR A 434 -11.05 5.79 -17.19
N SER A 435 -9.90 5.39 -17.73
CA SER A 435 -8.67 5.25 -16.95
C SER A 435 -8.17 6.60 -16.45
N MET A 436 -7.63 6.60 -15.23
CA MET A 436 -7.09 7.76 -14.55
C MET A 436 -5.78 7.38 -13.88
N ALA A 437 -4.76 8.21 -14.06
CA ALA A 437 -3.51 8.11 -13.35
C ALA A 437 -3.13 9.46 -12.71
N LEU A 438 -2.79 9.42 -11.43
CA LEU A 438 -2.29 10.55 -10.65
C LEU A 438 -0.85 10.30 -10.26
N ASN A 439 0.06 11.14 -10.75
CA ASN A 439 1.41 11.20 -10.21
C ASN A 439 1.36 11.83 -8.82
N PHE A 440 2.09 11.27 -7.86
CA PHE A 440 2.17 11.82 -6.52
C PHE A 440 3.56 11.62 -5.89
N GLU A 441 3.85 12.46 -4.91
CA GLU A 441 4.95 12.23 -3.95
C GLU A 441 4.40 12.24 -2.53
N THR A 442 5.10 11.57 -1.62
CA THR A 442 4.76 11.60 -0.20
C THR A 442 5.93 11.98 0.69
N LYS A 443 5.59 12.50 1.87
CA LYS A 443 6.51 12.68 3.00
C LYS A 443 5.88 12.17 4.28
N SER A 444 6.71 11.87 5.27
CA SER A 444 6.27 11.50 6.62
C SER A 444 5.29 12.53 7.21
N ALA A 445 4.32 12.02 7.96
CA ALA A 445 3.25 12.75 8.62
C ALA A 445 2.92 12.11 9.97
N VAL A 446 2.19 12.84 10.82
CA VAL A 446 1.76 12.37 12.13
C VAL A 446 0.24 12.49 12.23
N ILE A 447 -0.46 11.40 12.56
CA ILE A 447 -1.89 11.45 12.89
C ILE A 447 -2.03 11.79 14.36
N THR A 448 -2.77 12.85 14.67
CA THR A 448 -3.00 13.32 16.05
C THR A 448 -4.38 12.93 16.59
N GLY A 449 -5.31 12.54 15.72
CA GLY A 449 -6.65 12.14 16.11
C GLY A 449 -7.60 12.05 14.93
N ILE A 450 -8.89 11.98 15.26
CA ILE A 450 -9.99 11.96 14.29
C ILE A 450 -10.69 13.32 14.34
N ALA A 451 -10.85 13.94 13.18
CA ALA A 451 -11.68 15.12 13.00
C ALA A 451 -13.15 14.69 12.97
N PRO A 452 -14.03 15.39 13.71
CA PRO A 452 -15.47 15.13 13.69
C PRO A 452 -16.08 15.40 12.31
#